data_AF-A0A915BE41-F1
#
_entry.id   AF-A0A915BE41-F1
#
_cell.length_a   1.000
_cell.length_b   1.000
_cell.length_c   1.000
_cell.angle_alpha   90.00
_cell.angle_beta   90.00
_cell.angle_gamma   90.00
#
_symmetry.space_group_name_H-M   'P 1'
#
loop_
_entity.id
_entity.type
_entity.pdbx_description
1 polymer ?
#
loop_
_entity_poly.entity_id
_entity_poly.type
_entity_poly.pdbx_seq_one_letter_code
_entity_poly.pdbx_strand_id
1 'polypeptide(L)'
;MTASNFRKLTIPTTDSPGGGDAPNTVRLSPLLELYHPFLFYEYRLQSFTSRWPHRTCNLSPEKMAKAGFFYNPGNDNDLDNVTCPFCLKELTGWEANDDPFIEHSKRKGCYFMTLEKCERDFTVGDFILLLAQRQASLMERAYIRFIESMEKSSERVSEYMRKQSNTFNKADRGKNTARQQRKRVQRK
;
A
#
# COMPACT_ATOMS: atom_id res chain seq x y z
N MET A 1 2.37 -8.32 -11.85
CA MET A 1 1.31 -7.30 -11.73
C MET A 1 0.06 -7.99 -11.22
N THR A 2 -0.12 -8.05 -9.92
CA THR A 2 -1.33 -8.65 -9.31
C THR A 2 -1.95 -7.62 -8.40
N ALA A 3 -3.08 -7.07 -8.86
CA ALA A 3 -3.96 -6.27 -8.04
C ALA A 3 -4.45 -7.15 -6.87
N SER A 4 -4.12 -6.74 -5.65
CA SER A 4 -4.66 -7.36 -4.44
C SER A 4 -6.19 -7.23 -4.45
N ASN A 5 -6.87 -8.36 -4.61
CA ASN A 5 -8.33 -8.47 -4.60
C ASN A 5 -8.83 -8.27 -3.16
N PHE A 6 -8.97 -7.01 -2.75
CA PHE A 6 -9.88 -6.69 -1.66
C PHE A 6 -11.30 -7.05 -2.13
N ARG A 7 -11.84 -8.15 -1.58
CA ARG A 7 -13.28 -8.44 -1.68
C ARG A 7 -14.02 -7.18 -1.20
N LYS A 8 -14.70 -6.50 -2.12
CA LYS A 8 -15.65 -5.43 -1.79
C LYS A 8 -16.71 -6.04 -0.88
N LEU A 9 -16.67 -5.73 0.41
CA LEU A 9 -17.81 -5.90 1.29
C LEU A 9 -18.86 -4.86 0.84
N THR A 10 -19.88 -5.30 0.11
CA THR A 10 -21.03 -4.47 -0.24
C THR A 10 -21.85 -4.21 1.02
N ILE A 11 -21.82 -2.97 1.51
CA ILE A 11 -22.70 -2.49 2.59
C ILE A 11 -24.01 -2.02 1.93
N PRO A 12 -25.19 -2.41 2.44
CA PRO A 12 -26.46 -1.90 1.92
C PRO A 12 -26.60 -0.41 2.23
N THR A 13 -26.72 0.43 1.22
CA THR A 13 -27.08 1.84 1.39
C THR A 13 -28.57 1.92 1.70
N THR A 14 -28.93 2.34 2.91
CA THR A 14 -30.30 2.74 3.22
C THR A 14 -30.53 4.12 2.62
N ASP A 15 -31.22 4.17 1.48
CA ASP A 15 -31.80 5.41 0.97
C ASP A 15 -32.85 5.91 1.96
N SER A 16 -32.71 7.16 2.40
CA SER A 16 -33.85 7.95 2.86
C SER A 16 -33.63 9.43 2.56
N PRO A 17 -34.61 10.10 1.94
CA PRO A 17 -34.53 11.51 1.57
C PRO A 17 -35.08 12.40 2.69
N GLY A 18 -34.46 13.56 2.91
CA GLY A 18 -35.03 14.62 3.75
C GLY A 18 -34.00 15.57 4.32
N GLY A 19 -33.98 16.80 3.80
CA GLY A 19 -33.14 17.88 4.29
C GLY A 19 -33.58 18.42 5.66
N GLY A 20 -32.60 18.94 6.39
CA GLY A 20 -32.77 19.70 7.63
C GLY A 20 -31.39 20.10 8.14
N ASP A 21 -31.12 21.40 8.19
CA ASP A 21 -29.85 21.98 8.63
C ASP A 21 -29.46 21.50 10.04
N ALA A 22 -28.30 20.84 10.17
CA ALA A 22 -27.72 20.43 11.45
C ALA A 22 -26.38 21.17 11.69
N PRO A 23 -26.13 21.65 12.91
CA PRO A 23 -25.00 22.53 13.22
C PRO A 23 -23.69 21.73 13.26
N ASN A 24 -22.67 22.22 12.54
CA ASN A 24 -21.26 21.80 12.63
C ASN A 24 -21.03 20.31 12.95
N THR A 25 -21.63 19.42 12.18
CA THR A 25 -21.19 18.02 12.15
C THR A 25 -19.83 17.99 11.46
N VAL A 26 -18.76 17.93 12.26
CA VAL A 26 -17.44 17.53 11.77
C VAL A 26 -17.67 16.23 10.99
N ARG A 27 -17.44 16.27 9.69
CA ARG A 27 -17.66 15.13 8.80
C ARG A 27 -16.57 14.10 9.10
N LEU A 28 -16.73 13.35 10.19
CA LEU A 28 -15.92 12.19 10.56
C LEU A 28 -16.09 11.04 9.55
N SER A 29 -17.00 11.18 8.58
CA SER A 29 -17.36 10.15 7.60
C SER A 29 -16.15 9.56 6.86
N PRO A 30 -15.12 10.32 6.40
CA PRO A 30 -13.97 9.71 5.75
C PRO A 30 -13.08 8.89 6.70
N LEU A 31 -13.01 9.28 7.99
CA LEU A 31 -12.27 8.54 9.01
C LEU A 31 -13.01 7.26 9.45
N LEU A 32 -14.34 7.24 9.37
CA LEU A 32 -15.20 6.13 9.81
C LEU A 32 -15.65 5.19 8.67
N GLU A 33 -15.71 5.65 7.43
CA GLU A 33 -15.86 4.82 6.21
C GLU A 33 -14.67 3.87 6.02
N LEU A 34 -13.59 4.14 6.74
CA LEU A 34 -12.38 3.35 6.86
C LEU A 34 -12.51 2.18 7.85
N TYR A 35 -13.73 1.69 8.13
CA TYR A 35 -13.96 0.60 9.08
C TYR A 35 -13.09 -0.60 8.71
N HIS A 36 -12.09 -0.83 9.55
CA HIS A 36 -11.18 -1.93 9.40
C HIS A 36 -11.31 -2.77 10.68
N PRO A 37 -11.81 -4.01 10.59
CA PRO A 37 -12.14 -4.81 11.77
C PRO A 37 -10.94 -4.94 12.72
N PHE A 38 -9.74 -4.99 12.16
CA PHE A 38 -8.49 -5.18 12.88
C PHE A 38 -8.04 -3.96 13.71
N LEU A 39 -8.80 -2.86 13.79
CA LEU A 39 -8.51 -1.76 14.73
C LEU A 39 -8.52 -2.23 16.19
N PHE A 40 -9.32 -3.24 16.52
CA PHE A 40 -9.39 -3.80 17.88
C PHE A 40 -8.60 -5.10 18.00
N TYR A 41 -7.94 -5.30 19.15
CA TYR A 41 -7.15 -6.48 19.48
C TYR A 41 -7.86 -7.81 19.18
N GLU A 42 -9.12 -7.93 19.57
CA GLU A 42 -9.91 -9.16 19.42
C GLU A 42 -9.92 -9.65 17.96
N TYR A 43 -10.21 -8.75 17.01
CA TYR A 43 -10.23 -9.09 15.59
C TYR A 43 -8.83 -9.36 15.04
N ARG A 44 -7.80 -8.68 15.56
CA ARG A 44 -6.41 -9.00 15.19
C ARG A 44 -6.04 -10.40 15.60
N LEU A 45 -6.37 -10.81 16.82
CA LEU A 45 -6.12 -12.17 17.30
C LEU A 45 -6.84 -13.20 16.42
N GLN A 46 -8.13 -12.98 16.15
CA GLN A 46 -8.95 -13.88 15.32
C GLN A 46 -8.45 -14.02 13.88
N SER A 47 -7.66 -13.08 13.37
CA SER A 47 -7.10 -13.16 12.02
C SER A 47 -6.07 -14.29 11.85
N PHE A 48 -5.39 -14.69 12.92
CA PHE A 48 -4.38 -15.74 12.90
C PHE A 48 -5.04 -17.13 12.83
N THR A 49 -5.19 -17.64 11.61
CA THR A 49 -5.75 -18.98 11.35
C THR A 49 -4.68 -20.07 11.49
N SER A 50 -5.10 -21.33 11.32
CA SER A 50 -4.19 -22.49 11.25
C SER A 50 -3.09 -22.40 10.18
N ARG A 51 -3.22 -21.46 9.22
CA ARG A 51 -2.22 -21.18 8.19
C ARG A 51 -1.06 -20.32 8.68
N TRP A 52 -1.12 -19.71 9.86
CA TRP A 52 0.06 -19.07 10.46
C TRP A 52 1.16 -20.13 10.62
N PRO A 53 2.36 -19.98 10.06
CA PRO A 53 3.33 -21.08 10.00
C PRO A 53 4.16 -21.23 11.27
N HIS A 54 4.23 -20.20 12.11
CA HIS A 54 5.09 -20.20 13.29
C HIS A 54 4.45 -20.92 14.47
N ARG A 55 5.25 -21.66 15.23
CA ARG A 55 4.85 -22.45 16.41
C ARG A 55 5.61 -22.07 17.68
N THR A 56 6.52 -21.10 17.59
CA THR A 56 7.33 -20.65 18.73
C THR A 56 6.50 -19.75 19.64
N CYS A 57 6.85 -19.68 20.93
CA CYS A 57 6.09 -18.85 21.87
C CYS A 57 6.22 -17.35 21.55
N ASN A 58 7.35 -16.93 20.95
CA ASN A 58 7.63 -15.54 20.59
C ASN A 58 6.81 -15.03 19.42
N LEU A 59 6.46 -15.91 18.48
CA LEU A 59 5.63 -15.59 17.32
C LEU A 59 4.21 -16.14 17.46
N SER A 60 3.71 -16.23 18.69
CA SER A 60 2.33 -16.62 18.96
C SER A 60 1.34 -15.57 18.42
N PRO A 61 0.15 -15.98 17.95
CA PRO A 61 -0.92 -15.07 17.57
C PRO A 61 -1.19 -13.96 18.58
N GLU A 62 -1.13 -14.26 19.88
CA GLU A 62 -1.34 -13.31 20.96
C GLU A 62 -0.23 -12.26 21.00
N LYS A 63 1.04 -12.64 20.85
CA LYS A 63 2.16 -11.69 20.81
C LYS A 63 2.10 -10.82 19.55
N MET A 64 1.77 -11.41 18.41
CA MET A 64 1.59 -10.66 17.16
C MET A 64 0.44 -9.65 17.26
N ALA A 65 -0.73 -10.08 17.75
CA ALA A 65 -1.89 -9.20 17.93
C ALA A 65 -1.62 -8.09 18.96
N LYS A 66 -0.91 -8.39 20.06
CA LYS A 66 -0.50 -7.39 21.06
C LYS A 66 0.47 -6.37 20.49
N ALA A 67 1.37 -6.78 19.61
CA ALA A 67 2.26 -5.87 18.89
C ALA A 67 1.54 -5.05 17.80
N GLY A 68 0.21 -5.18 17.66
CA GLY A 68 -0.59 -4.37 16.75
C GLY A 68 -0.74 -4.97 15.36
N PHE A 69 -0.37 -6.24 15.16
CA PHE A 69 -0.44 -6.90 13.86
C PHE A 69 -1.69 -7.78 13.72
N PHE A 70 -2.25 -7.83 12.52
CA PHE A 70 -3.18 -8.88 12.09
C PHE A 70 -2.53 -9.71 10.98
N TYR A 71 -2.88 -10.99 10.90
CA TYR A 71 -2.42 -11.90 9.87
C TYR A 71 -3.06 -11.55 8.52
N ASN A 72 -2.20 -11.29 7.54
CA ASN A 72 -2.60 -10.88 6.19
C ASN A 72 -1.72 -11.63 5.18
N PRO A 73 -1.88 -12.96 5.06
CA PRO A 73 -1.00 -13.75 4.21
C PRO A 73 -1.08 -13.23 2.78
N GLY A 74 0.08 -13.05 2.17
CA GLY A 74 0.16 -12.77 0.75
C GLY A 74 -0.22 -13.99 -0.08
N ASN A 75 0.09 -13.90 -1.37
CA ASN A 75 0.10 -15.08 -2.24
C ASN A 75 1.30 -16.00 -1.87
N ASP A 76 1.52 -17.04 -2.67
CA ASP A 76 2.29 -18.25 -2.34
C ASP A 76 3.71 -18.08 -1.74
N ASN A 77 4.27 -16.86 -1.75
CA ASN A 77 5.60 -16.55 -1.20
C ASN A 77 5.60 -15.85 0.17
N ASP A 78 4.48 -15.31 0.64
CA ASP A 78 4.38 -14.45 1.84
C ASP A 78 3.39 -15.03 2.87
N LEU A 79 3.61 -16.31 3.21
CA LEU A 79 2.71 -17.08 4.08
C LEU A 79 2.73 -16.64 5.55
N ASP A 80 3.71 -15.85 5.99
CA ASP A 80 3.80 -15.30 7.33
C ASP A 80 3.69 -13.76 7.36
N ASN A 81 3.12 -13.17 6.31
CA ASN A 81 2.91 -11.74 6.28
C ASN A 81 1.84 -11.29 7.29
N VAL A 82 2.17 -10.23 8.01
CA VAL A 82 1.29 -9.54 8.94
C VAL A 82 1.25 -8.05 8.61
N THR A 83 0.17 -7.37 9.01
CA THR A 83 -0.02 -5.95 8.72
C THR A 83 -0.49 -5.20 9.96
N CYS A 84 0.03 -4.00 10.18
CA CYS A 84 -0.51 -3.11 11.22
C CYS A 84 -1.72 -2.35 10.65
N PRO A 85 -2.89 -2.34 11.30
CA PRO A 85 -4.08 -1.65 10.79
C PRO A 85 -3.95 -0.13 10.87
N PHE A 86 -3.00 0.39 11.65
CA PHE A 86 -2.79 1.83 11.87
C PHE A 86 -1.71 2.39 10.94
N CYS A 87 -0.47 1.89 11.00
CA CYS A 87 0.59 2.38 10.10
C CYS A 87 0.60 1.71 8.72
N LEU A 88 -0.20 0.67 8.52
CA LEU A 88 -0.30 -0.10 7.27
C LEU A 88 1.01 -0.73 6.78
N LYS A 89 2.02 -0.84 7.65
CA LYS A 89 3.26 -1.53 7.35
C LYS A 89 3.03 -3.04 7.39
N GLU A 90 3.66 -3.70 6.42
CA GLU A 90 3.62 -5.14 6.18
C GLU A 90 4.99 -5.72 6.55
N LEU A 91 4.99 -6.79 7.34
CA LEU A 91 6.19 -7.51 7.78
C LEU A 91 5.99 -9.01 7.50
N THR A 92 7.01 -9.62 6.91
CA THR A 92 7.07 -11.02 6.45
C THR A 92 8.48 -11.57 6.75
N GLY A 93 8.68 -12.87 6.67
CA GLY A 93 9.99 -13.50 6.90
C GLY A 93 10.43 -13.50 8.36
N TRP A 94 9.50 -13.84 9.26
CA TRP A 94 9.74 -13.86 10.70
C TRP A 94 10.64 -15.04 11.11
N GLU A 95 11.56 -14.78 12.03
CA GLU A 95 12.46 -15.76 12.62
C GLU A 95 12.04 -16.16 14.04
N ALA A 96 12.35 -17.40 14.44
CA ALA A 96 11.89 -17.99 15.71
C ALA A 96 12.18 -17.14 16.97
N ASN A 97 13.24 -16.34 16.94
CA ASN A 97 13.74 -15.48 18.00
C ASN A 97 13.24 -14.03 17.90
N ASP A 98 12.54 -13.64 16.84
CA ASP A 98 12.02 -12.29 16.67
C ASP A 98 11.02 -11.94 17.78
N ASP A 99 11.03 -10.68 18.20
CA ASP A 99 10.01 -10.11 19.06
C ASP A 99 9.12 -9.16 18.23
N PRO A 100 7.81 -9.45 18.09
CA PRO A 100 6.92 -8.65 17.26
C PRO A 100 6.85 -7.16 17.64
N PHE A 101 6.96 -6.84 18.94
CA PHE A 101 6.92 -5.46 19.40
C PHE A 101 8.20 -4.72 19.02
N ILE A 102 9.36 -5.36 19.22
CA ILE A 102 10.65 -4.81 18.80
C ILE A 102 10.68 -4.60 17.29
N GLU A 103 10.26 -5.59 16.49
CA GLU A 103 10.24 -5.47 15.03
C GLU A 103 9.32 -4.34 14.56
N HIS A 104 8.15 -4.15 15.19
CA HIS A 104 7.28 -3.02 14.88
C HIS A 104 7.93 -1.68 15.28
N SER A 105 8.57 -1.60 16.45
CA SER A 105 9.22 -0.37 16.94
C SER A 105 10.37 0.10 16.05
N LYS A 106 11.12 -0.85 15.44
CA LYS A 106 12.17 -0.55 14.44
C LYS A 106 11.60 0.17 13.23
N ARG A 107 10.31 -0.04 12.90
CA ARG A 107 9.61 0.64 11.80
C ARG A 107 9.04 1.98 12.26
N LYS A 108 9.89 3.02 12.28
CA LYS A 108 9.56 4.41 12.69
C LYS A 108 8.22 4.92 12.12
N GLY A 109 7.49 5.71 12.91
CA GLY A 109 6.26 6.38 12.47
C GLY A 109 4.99 5.55 12.65
N CYS A 110 4.83 4.90 13.81
CA CYS A 110 3.58 4.28 14.21
C CYS A 110 3.16 4.81 15.58
N TYR A 111 2.07 5.58 15.65
CA TYR A 111 1.51 6.14 16.89
C TYR A 111 1.07 5.05 17.86
N PHE A 112 0.59 3.90 17.34
CA PHE A 112 0.31 2.73 18.17
C PHE A 112 1.51 2.29 19.02
N MET A 113 2.73 2.37 18.47
CA MET A 113 3.95 2.00 19.19
C MET A 113 4.44 3.07 20.17
N THR A 114 3.98 4.31 20.01
CA THR A 114 4.26 5.41 20.95
C THR A 114 3.21 5.51 22.04
N LEU A 115 2.07 4.83 21.90
CA LEU A 115 1.04 4.75 22.93
C LEU A 115 1.51 3.79 24.02
N GLU A 116 2.02 4.34 25.12
CA GLU A 116 2.34 3.62 26.35
C GLU A 116 1.08 3.26 27.15
N LYS A 117 0.04 2.76 26.47
CA LYS A 117 -1.28 2.46 27.03
C LYS A 117 -1.77 1.11 26.56
N CYS A 118 -2.51 0.40 27.42
CA CYS A 118 -3.26 -0.77 26.98
C CYS A 118 -4.46 -0.32 26.14
N GLU A 119 -4.87 -1.13 25.14
CA GLU A 119 -5.98 -0.73 24.24
C GLU A 119 -7.30 -0.46 24.96
N ARG A 120 -7.54 -1.10 26.12
CA ARG A 120 -8.72 -0.87 26.95
C ARG A 120 -8.75 0.54 27.56
N ASP A 121 -7.59 1.18 27.66
CA ASP A 121 -7.42 2.51 28.25
C ASP A 121 -7.28 3.60 27.18
N PHE A 122 -7.49 3.25 25.90
CA PHE A 122 -7.50 4.24 24.83
C PHE A 122 -8.67 5.20 25.01
N THR A 123 -8.35 6.48 25.07
CA THR A 123 -9.36 7.53 25.03
C THR A 123 -9.88 7.72 23.61
N VAL A 124 -11.01 8.41 23.46
CA VAL A 124 -11.50 8.85 22.15
C VAL A 124 -10.43 9.66 21.40
N GLY A 125 -9.65 10.48 22.12
CA GLY A 125 -8.54 11.24 21.54
C GLY A 125 -7.42 10.35 20.99
N ASP A 126 -7.02 9.32 21.74
CA ASP A 126 -6.02 8.35 21.27
C ASP A 126 -6.52 7.63 20.01
N PHE A 127 -7.80 7.24 19.98
CA PHE A 127 -8.39 6.58 18.83
C PHE A 127 -8.48 7.49 17.59
N ILE A 128 -8.85 8.77 17.77
CA ILE A 128 -8.86 9.76 16.68
C ILE A 128 -7.46 9.91 16.08
N LEU A 129 -6.41 9.96 16.90
CA LEU A 129 -5.03 10.07 16.43
C LEU A 129 -4.56 8.81 15.70
N LEU A 130 -4.95 7.63 16.18
CA LEU A 130 -4.71 6.36 15.49
C LEU A 130 -5.38 6.33 14.09
N LEU A 131 -6.62 6.79 13.99
CA LEU A 131 -7.35 6.88 12.71
C LEU A 131 -6.75 7.95 11.79
N ALA A 132 -6.35 9.09 12.33
CA ALA A 132 -5.67 10.14 11.57
C ALA A 132 -4.36 9.63 10.98
N GLN A 133 -3.56 8.89 11.75
CA GLN A 133 -2.36 8.25 11.24
C GLN A 133 -2.69 7.22 10.14
N ARG A 134 -3.73 6.39 10.33
CA ARG A 134 -4.17 5.44 9.30
C ARG A 134 -4.52 6.14 7.99
N GLN A 135 -5.23 7.25 8.07
CA GLN A 135 -5.56 8.06 6.90
C GLN A 135 -4.30 8.62 6.25
N ALA A 136 -3.34 9.13 7.03
CA ALA A 136 -2.06 9.60 6.50
C ALA A 136 -1.29 8.47 5.79
N SER A 137 -1.23 7.27 6.37
CA SER A 137 -0.59 6.10 5.76
C SER A 137 -1.28 5.65 4.46
N LEU A 138 -2.60 5.75 4.36
CA LEU A 138 -3.32 5.50 3.09
C LEU A 138 -2.98 6.55 2.04
N MET A 139 -2.96 7.83 2.42
CA MET A 139 -2.61 8.92 1.51
C MET A 139 -1.18 8.76 1.00
N GLU A 140 -0.23 8.47 1.89
CA GLU A 140 1.16 8.19 1.53
C GLU A 140 1.26 7.06 0.50
N ARG A 141 0.59 5.92 0.74
CA ARG A 141 0.54 4.80 -0.22
C ARG A 141 -0.12 5.20 -1.55
N ALA A 142 -1.12 6.08 -1.55
CA ALA A 142 -1.75 6.56 -2.77
C ALA A 142 -0.80 7.46 -3.57
N TYR A 143 -0.10 8.38 -2.91
CA TYR A 143 0.87 9.27 -3.54
C TYR A 143 2.07 8.51 -4.10
N ILE A 144 2.63 7.56 -3.35
CA ILE A 144 3.75 6.73 -3.84
C ILE A 144 3.34 5.99 -5.12
N ARG A 145 2.19 5.31 -5.12
CA ARG A 145 1.69 4.60 -6.32
C ARG A 145 1.47 5.55 -7.50
N PHE A 146 1.00 6.77 -7.23
CA PHE A 146 0.81 7.77 -8.26
C PHE A 146 2.15 8.23 -8.86
N ILE A 147 3.15 8.50 -8.02
CA ILE A 147 4.51 8.86 -8.44
C ILE A 147 5.12 7.74 -9.30
N GLU A 148 5.10 6.50 -8.84
CA GLU A 148 5.61 5.33 -9.59
C GLU A 148 4.93 5.20 -10.96
N SER A 149 3.62 5.43 -11.03
CA SER A 149 2.86 5.41 -12.27
C SER A 149 3.30 6.53 -13.23
N MET A 150 3.58 7.72 -12.71
CA MET A 150 4.08 8.85 -13.49
C MET A 150 5.50 8.60 -14.01
N GLU A 151 6.41 8.10 -13.17
CA GLU A 151 7.79 7.78 -13.55
C GLU A 151 7.82 6.75 -14.69
N LYS A 152 7.06 5.66 -14.53
CA LYS A 152 6.91 4.64 -15.59
C LYS A 152 6.34 5.21 -16.90
N SER A 153 5.41 6.16 -16.79
CA SER A 153 4.85 6.82 -17.99
C SER A 153 5.89 7.72 -18.66
N SER A 154 6.71 8.42 -17.88
CA SER A 154 7.84 9.24 -18.35
C SER A 154 8.89 8.41 -19.09
N GLU A 155 9.24 7.24 -18.56
CA GLU A 155 10.16 6.30 -19.21
C GLU A 155 9.65 5.85 -20.58
N ARG A 156 8.36 5.51 -20.70
CA ARG A 156 7.74 5.11 -21.96
C ARG A 156 7.77 6.21 -23.01
N VAL A 157 7.50 7.46 -22.62
CA VAL A 157 7.58 8.62 -23.50
C VAL A 157 9.02 8.85 -23.95
N SER A 158 9.97 8.79 -23.02
CA SER A 158 11.41 8.94 -23.31
C SER A 158 11.90 7.87 -24.30
N GLU A 159 11.48 6.61 -24.10
CA GLU A 159 11.83 5.53 -25.01
C GLU A 159 11.22 5.71 -26.41
N TYR A 160 9.98 6.19 -26.49
CA TYR A 160 9.31 6.51 -27.75
C TYR A 160 10.05 7.61 -28.52
N MET A 161 10.40 8.71 -27.85
CA MET A 161 11.15 9.82 -28.45
C MET A 161 12.53 9.37 -28.96
N ARG A 162 13.23 8.52 -28.20
CA ARG A 162 14.50 7.92 -28.60
C ARG A 162 14.35 7.05 -29.86
N LYS A 163 13.29 6.23 -29.94
CA LYS A 163 13.01 5.38 -31.12
C LYS A 163 12.74 6.25 -32.36
N GLN A 164 11.91 7.28 -32.23
CA GLN A 164 11.59 8.24 -33.30
C GLN A 164 12.83 8.97 -33.84
N SER A 165 13.70 9.47 -32.95
CA SER A 165 14.96 10.10 -33.34
C SER A 165 15.87 9.14 -34.13
N ASN A 166 15.99 7.89 -33.66
CA ASN A 166 16.79 6.87 -34.35
C ASN A 166 16.22 6.49 -35.71
N THR A 167 14.89 6.40 -35.86
CA THR A 167 14.25 6.14 -37.16
C THR A 167 14.47 7.28 -38.14
N PHE A 168 14.34 8.53 -37.67
CA PHE A 168 14.61 9.71 -38.49
C PHE A 168 16.07 9.74 -38.98
N ASN A 169 17.02 9.53 -38.07
CA ASN A 169 18.46 9.49 -38.40
C ASN A 169 18.83 8.36 -39.38
N LYS A 170 18.18 7.20 -39.29
CA LYS A 170 18.37 6.09 -40.24
C LYS A 170 17.81 6.43 -41.62
N ALA A 171 16.61 7.01 -41.68
CA ALA A 171 15.98 7.42 -42.93
C ALA A 171 16.81 8.48 -43.67
N ASP A 172 17.38 9.45 -42.96
CA ASP A 172 18.21 10.49 -43.56
C ASP A 172 19.53 9.94 -44.11
N ARG A 173 20.22 9.05 -43.36
CA ARG A 173 21.40 8.34 -43.85
C ARG A 173 21.12 7.54 -45.12
N GLY A 174 19.99 6.82 -45.18
CA GLY A 174 19.57 6.03 -46.35
C GLY A 174 19.31 6.88 -47.60
N LYS A 175 18.72 8.08 -47.43
CA LYS A 175 18.52 9.04 -48.54
C LYS A 175 19.85 9.57 -49.06
N ASN A 176 20.79 9.87 -48.18
CA ASN A 176 22.11 10.38 -48.53
C ASN A 176 22.96 9.34 -49.30
N THR A 177 22.98 8.07 -48.87
CA THR A 177 23.68 6.98 -49.58
C THR A 177 23.06 6.70 -50.95
N ALA A 178 21.73 6.65 -51.05
CA ALA A 178 21.04 6.46 -52.34
C ALA A 178 21.33 7.60 -53.33
N ARG A 179 21.38 8.85 -52.84
CA ARG A 179 21.73 10.03 -53.65
C ARG A 179 23.17 9.96 -54.16
N GLN A 180 24.12 9.53 -53.33
CA GLN A 180 25.53 9.36 -53.74
C GLN A 180 25.70 8.23 -54.77
N GLN A 181 24.98 7.12 -54.63
CA GLN A 181 25.01 6.01 -55.61
C GLN A 181 24.44 6.44 -56.97
N ARG A 182 23.31 7.15 -57.02
CA ARG A 182 22.74 7.68 -58.27
C ARG A 182 23.69 8.62 -59.01
N LYS A 183 24.37 9.52 -58.28
CA LYS A 183 25.38 10.42 -58.85
C LYS A 183 26.60 9.69 -59.41
N ARG A 184 26.96 8.51 -58.87
CA ARG A 184 28.06 7.68 -59.40
C ARG A 184 27.67 6.93 -60.67
N VAL A 185 26.43 6.47 -60.77
CA VAL A 185 25.93 5.77 -61.97
C VAL A 185 25.81 6.72 -63.17
N GLN A 186 25.38 7.96 -62.96
CA GLN A 186 25.25 8.98 -64.03
C GLN A 186 26.60 9.55 -64.55
N ARG A 187 27.74 9.16 -63.96
CA ARG A 187 29.08 9.61 -64.34
C ARG A 187 29.90 8.54 -65.09
N LYS A 188 29.30 7.38 -65.36
CA LYS A 188 29.82 6.32 -66.24
C LYS A 188 29.02 6.32 -67.53
#